data_AF-A0A2R8YDC4-F1
#
_entry.id   AF-A0A2R8YDC4-F1
#
_cell.length_a   1.000
_cell.length_b   1.000
_cell.length_c   1.000
_cell.angle_alpha   90.00
_cell.angle_beta   90.00
_cell.angle_gamma   90.00
#
_symmetry.space_group_name_H-M   'P 1'
#
loop_
_entity.id
_entity.type
_entity.pdbx_description
1 polymer ?
#
loop_
_entity_poly.entity_id
_entity_poly.type
_entity_poly.pdbx_seq_one_letter_code
_entity_poly.pdbx_strand_id
1 'polypeptide(L)' 'MDNSNIVAMFEMMDSSGRGTISFVQYKEALKTLGLCTEDEDLQDDGHKITLDKFKEEVNKRMKEIWSAF' A
#
# COMPACT_ATOMS: atom_id res chain seq x y z
N MET A 1 -11.46 -6.53 -6.26
CA MET A 1 -10.92 -6.72 -4.91
C MET A 1 -11.64 -5.78 -3.98
N ASP A 2 -12.08 -6.25 -2.83
CA ASP A 2 -12.79 -5.45 -1.84
C ASP A 2 -11.87 -4.39 -1.26
N ASN A 3 -12.18 -3.11 -1.54
CA ASN A 3 -11.45 -1.99 -0.97
C ASN A 3 -11.48 -1.99 0.57
N SER A 4 -12.47 -2.66 1.17
CA SER A 4 -12.61 -2.79 2.63
C SER A 4 -11.43 -3.52 3.28
N ASN A 5 -10.84 -4.52 2.62
CA ASN A 5 -9.69 -5.24 3.18
C ASN A 5 -8.43 -4.35 3.19
N ILE A 6 -8.25 -3.54 2.13
CA ILE A 6 -7.15 -2.58 2.01
C ILE A 6 -7.28 -1.50 3.09
N VAL A 7 -8.50 -1.00 3.32
CA VAL A 7 -8.80 0.00 4.36
C VAL A 7 -8.50 -0.55 5.75
N ALA A 8 -9.00 -1.75 6.08
CA ALA A 8 -8.76 -2.38 7.38
C ALA A 8 -7.26 -2.58 7.65
N MET A 9 -6.51 -2.97 6.62
CA MET A 9 -5.06 -3.15 6.73
C MET A 9 -4.33 -1.82 6.93
N PHE A 10 -4.75 -0.76 6.23
CA PHE A 10 -4.21 0.59 6.45
C PHE A 10 -4.49 1.08 7.87
N GLU A 11 -5.71 0.93 8.38
CA GLU A 11 -6.07 1.32 9.74
C GLU A 11 -5.29 0.55 10.80
N MET A 12 -4.99 -0.74 10.56
CA MET A 12 -4.10 -1.51 11.44
C MET A 12 -2.67 -0.96 11.50
N MET A 13 -2.17 -0.40 10.38
CA MET A 13 -0.83 0.21 10.33
C MET A 13 -0.83 1.64 10.88
N ASP A 14 -1.86 2.43 10.59
CA ASP A 14 -2.08 3.78 11.14
C ASP A 14 -2.59 3.71 12.59
N SER A 15 -1.81 3.06 13.46
CA SER A 15 -2.09 2.98 14.90
C SER A 15 -2.12 4.35 15.59
N SER A 16 -1.62 5.39 14.92
CA SER A 16 -1.74 6.78 15.36
C SER A 16 -3.10 7.43 15.01
N GLY A 17 -3.92 6.81 14.17
CA GLY A 17 -5.21 7.34 13.71
C GLY A 17 -5.10 8.68 12.98
N ARG A 18 -3.97 8.93 12.30
CA ARG A 18 -3.70 10.21 11.60
C ARG A 18 -4.25 10.23 10.18
N GLY A 19 -4.74 9.10 9.67
CA GLY A 19 -5.11 8.90 8.28
C GLY A 19 -3.91 8.81 7.33
N THR A 20 -2.70 8.61 7.87
CA THR A 20 -1.45 8.62 7.11
C THR A 20 -0.44 7.63 7.69
N ILE A 21 0.14 6.79 6.85
CA ILE A 21 1.22 5.87 7.24
C ILE A 21 2.57 6.35 6.72
N SER A 22 3.64 5.89 7.37
CA SER A 22 5.00 6.12 6.91
C SER A 22 5.35 5.19 5.74
N PHE A 23 6.35 5.59 4.95
CA PHE A 23 6.81 4.80 3.81
C PHE A 23 7.28 3.38 4.17
N VAL A 24 7.89 3.21 5.34
CA VAL A 24 8.26 1.87 5.87
C VAL A 24 7.03 0.97 6.00
N GLN A 25 5.94 1.49 6.58
CA GLN A 25 4.69 0.74 6.75
C GLN A 25 4.02 0.45 5.41
N TYR A 26 4.05 1.42 4.49
CA TYR A 26 3.59 1.22 3.12
C TYR A 26 4.30 0.05 2.44
N LYS A 27 5.63 0.00 2.54
CA LYS A 27 6.44 -1.09 1.95
C LYS A 27 6.13 -2.44 2.61
N GLU A 28 6.00 -2.48 3.94
CA GLU A 28 5.58 -3.70 4.66
C GLU A 28 4.19 -4.18 4.23
N ALA A 29 3.25 -3.26 3.99
CA ALA A 29 1.92 -3.58 3.51
C ALA A 29 1.94 -4.24 2.14
N LEU A 30 2.67 -3.63 1.20
CA LEU A 30 2.81 -4.17 -0.15
C LEU A 30 3.48 -5.54 -0.13
N LYS A 31 4.50 -5.72 0.72
CA LYS A 31 5.17 -7.02 0.88
C LYS A 31 4.21 -8.09 1.41
N THR A 32 3.39 -7.74 2.40
CA THR A 32 2.37 -8.64 2.97
C THR A 32 1.29 -9.02 1.95
N LEU A 33 0.93 -8.07 1.07
CA LEU A 33 -0.02 -8.32 -0.03
C LEU A 33 0.61 -9.04 -1.24
N GLY A 34 1.93 -9.27 -1.24
CA GLY A 34 2.64 -9.84 -2.40
C GLY A 34 2.70 -8.89 -3.61
N LEU A 35 2.50 -7.59 -3.38
CA LEU A 35 2.49 -6.54 -4.40
C LEU A 35 3.82 -5.75 -4.47
N CYS A 36 4.79 -6.09 -3.63
CA CYS A 36 6.14 -5.54 -3.66
C CYS A 36 7.08 -6.57 -4.27
N THR A 37 7.76 -6.23 -5.36
CA THR A 37 8.91 -6.99 -5.84
C THR A 37 10.17 -6.56 -5.10
N GLU A 38 11.10 -7.48 -4.84
CA GLU A 38 12.35 -7.20 -4.11
C GLU A 38 13.26 -6.20 -4.85
N ASP A 39 13.10 -6.07 -6.16
CA ASP A 39 13.82 -5.13 -7.04
C ASP A 39 13.11 -3.79 -7.23
N GLU A 40 11.91 -3.60 -6.67
CA GLU A 40 11.23 -2.31 -6.78
C GLU A 40 11.84 -1.28 -5.84
N ASP A 41 12.58 -0.34 -6.42
CA ASP A 41 13.03 0.88 -5.76
C ASP A 41 11.83 1.83 -5.63
N LEU A 42 10.98 1.52 -4.65
CA LEU A 42 9.98 2.45 -4.17
C LEU A 42 10.73 3.68 -3.63
N GLN A 43 10.61 4.80 -4.32
CA GLN A 43 11.23 6.04 -3.88
C GLN A 43 10.40 6.64 -2.73
N ASP A 44 11.03 6.82 -1.57
CA ASP A 44 10.44 7.59 -0.48
C ASP A 44 10.54 9.08 -0.82
N ASP A 45 9.40 9.70 -1.15
CA ASP A 45 9.34 11.14 -1.41
C ASP A 45 9.35 11.96 -0.11
N GLY A 46 9.56 11.33 1.05
CA GLY A 46 9.45 11.93 2.38
C GLY A 46 8.01 12.32 2.78
N HIS A 47 7.06 12.11 1.87
CA HIS A 47 5.65 12.37 2.07
C HIS A 47 4.95 11.15 2.67
N LYS A 48 4.10 11.41 3.67
CA LYS A 48 3.28 10.36 4.25
C LYS A 48 2.22 9.88 3.25
N ILE A 49 1.92 8.59 3.32
CA ILE A 49 1.00 7.93 2.41
C ILE A 49 -0.39 7.99 3.05
N THR A 50 -1.34 8.64 2.39
CA THR A 50 -2.75 8.67 2.81
C THR A 50 -3.44 7.37 2.41
N LEU A 51 -4.57 7.07 3.08
CA LEU A 51 -5.40 5.91 2.74
C LEU A 51 -5.80 5.87 1.26
N ASP A 52 -6.16 7.02 0.71
CA ASP A 52 -6.58 7.15 -0.69
C ASP A 52 -5.43 6.79 -1.64
N LYS A 53 -4.25 7.38 -1.44
CA LYS A 53 -3.04 7.08 -2.21
C LYS A 53 -2.62 5.62 -2.08
N PHE A 54 -2.68 5.07 -0.87
CA PHE A 54 -2.39 3.65 -0.62
C PHE A 54 -3.32 2.74 -1.43
N LYS A 55 -4.62 3.04 -1.39
CA LYS A 55 -5.65 2.26 -2.08
C LYS A 55 -5.53 2.36 -3.59
N GLU A 56 -5.19 3.52 -4.13
CA GLU A 56 -4.91 3.69 -5.56
C GLU A 56 -3.71 2.87 -6.00
N GLU A 57 -2.59 2.97 -5.29
CA GLU A 57 -1.35 2.24 -5.62
C GLU A 57 -1.53 0.72 -5.54
N VAL A 58 -2.17 0.23 -4.47
CA VAL A 58 -2.49 -1.20 -4.30
C VAL A 58 -3.39 -1.69 -5.43
N ASN A 59 -4.46 -0.96 -5.75
CA ASN A 59 -5.36 -1.34 -6.86
C ASN A 59 -4.65 -1.32 -8.21
N LYS A 60 -3.78 -0.34 -8.45
CA LYS A 60 -3.01 -0.23 -9.68
C LYS A 60 -2.08 -1.44 -9.85
N ARG A 61 -1.24 -1.73 -8.85
CA ARG A 61 -0.33 -2.89 -8.85
C ARG A 61 -1.06 -4.20 -9.01
N MET A 62 -2.17 -4.37 -8.29
CA MET A 62 -2.97 -5.58 -8.36
C MET A 62 -3.59 -5.78 -9.74
N LYS A 63 -4.07 -4.72 -10.38
CA LYS A 63 -4.53 -4.77 -11.77
C LYS A 63 -3.41 -5.14 -12.74
N GLU A 64 -2.22 -4.57 -12.57
CA GLU A 64 -1.06 -4.88 -13.42
C GLU A 64 -0.69 -6.36 -13.30
N ILE A 65 -0.59 -6.88 -12.06
CA ILE A 65 -0.31 -8.30 -11.80
C ILE A 65 -1.40 -9.18 -12.41
N TRP A 66 -2.68 -8.89 -12.14
CA TRP A 66 -3.79 -9.67 -12.69
C TRP A 66 -3.96 -9.56 -14.20
N SER A 67 -3.44 -8.50 -14.83
CA SER A 67 -3.44 -8.37 -16.30
C SER A 67 -2.24 -9.10 -16.93
N ALA A 68 -1.19 -9.36 -16.15
CA ALA A 68 -0.02 -10.12 -16.57
C ALA A 68 -0.18 -11.65 -16.39
N PHE A 69 -1.20 -12.09 -15.65
CA PHE A 69 -1.62 -13.49 -15.48
C PHE A 69 -2.77 -13.84 -16.43
#